data_AF-A0A4Q3ZL35-F1
#
_entry.id   AF-A0A4Q3ZL35-F1
#
_cell.length_a   1.000
_cell.length_b   1.000
_cell.length_c   1.000
_cell.angle_alpha   90.00
_cell.angle_beta   90.00
_cell.angle_gamma   90.00
#
_symmetry.space_group_name_H-M   'P 1'
#
loop_
_entity.id
_entity.type
_entity.pdbx_description
1 polymer ?
#
loop_
_entity_poly.entity_id
_entity_poly.type
_entity_poly.pdbx_seq_one_letter_code
_entity_poly.pdbx_strand_id
1 'polypeptide(L)'
;MRMYGGRRPYGYAFGGSGGAYRTVGSFENTRGVWDGVVPYVLGSSVASPTNFTVRMHAMRVLKNKFPQIVDAAEPGGSNDPYSGLSATEAGALREATRLGFPIESWFGWKTMGVHAFPALYGGILAVDPTYFTDFWSKPGYLGFDHPEQLAADRMQHSARIAGVVTAAEAARLGINASIVNGKVDGGVDNAFAAREGEGPKRVVGYRLSPMPPAIDFLGGDLIARSGVAEGKRLPLTKIAGDIVILGIADQGVAAKIADGDEVVIDNSNYLAAQTYHRHQIPGPEFPGYDQFRGADGKPRYPQRPMLLGPMFTKGAAGSVPTGNWNGKMILVESLWDREAWPWQAIWYRNQVEKHLGSQADANFRLWYTERALHGDTVRQEAPTQTVSYLGVLHQALRDLAAWVETGTPPPLSTRYKVVEDTRVVLPSEARERRGIQPVVTLLANGGARAETPTGKPVYFTGTIAVPPGAGSIIAAEWDFDGSGTFATRSPVGDGAADAAVSIDHTFDKPGTYFVTLRGRSQRQGDARSLYGRIDNLARVRIVVR
;
A
#
# COMPACT_ATOMS: atom_id res chain seq x y z
N MET A 1 18.54 -8.02 -36.31
CA MET A 1 17.73 -7.57 -37.47
C MET A 1 17.59 -8.65 -38.56
N ARG A 2 18.68 -9.30 -39.04
CA ARG A 2 18.59 -10.43 -40.00
C ARG A 2 17.82 -11.65 -39.48
N MET A 3 17.86 -11.95 -38.17
CA MET A 3 17.06 -13.02 -37.55
C MET A 3 15.55 -12.70 -37.42
N TYR A 4 15.13 -11.44 -37.54
CA TYR A 4 13.74 -11.00 -37.29
C TYR A 4 13.06 -10.37 -38.53
N GLY A 5 13.55 -10.68 -39.73
CA GLY A 5 12.93 -10.18 -40.98
C GLY A 5 13.11 -8.67 -41.23
N GLY A 6 14.11 -8.02 -40.61
CA GLY A 6 14.54 -6.66 -40.98
C GLY A 6 13.93 -5.49 -40.20
N ARG A 7 12.82 -5.68 -39.47
CA ARG A 7 12.29 -4.69 -38.50
C ARG A 7 12.64 -5.07 -37.06
N ARG A 8 12.89 -4.08 -36.21
CA ARG A 8 13.10 -4.30 -34.77
C ARG A 8 11.76 -4.68 -34.13
N PRO A 9 11.68 -5.73 -33.29
CA PRO A 9 10.46 -6.01 -32.53
C PRO A 9 10.17 -4.89 -31.54
N TYR A 10 8.89 -4.66 -31.22
CA TYR A 10 8.49 -3.74 -30.17
C TYR A 10 8.93 -4.26 -28.80
N GLY A 11 9.41 -3.36 -27.94
CA GLY A 11 9.80 -3.66 -26.56
C GLY A 11 8.85 -3.02 -25.56
N TYR A 12 8.30 -3.83 -24.65
CA TYR A 12 7.42 -3.36 -23.58
C TYR A 12 7.92 -3.81 -22.20
N ALA A 13 7.77 -2.97 -21.19
CA ALA A 13 8.03 -3.33 -19.80
C ALA A 13 6.88 -2.87 -18.89
N PHE A 14 6.59 -3.63 -17.86
CA PHE A 14 5.61 -3.29 -16.83
C PHE A 14 6.02 -3.91 -15.50
N GLY A 15 5.61 -3.30 -14.41
CA GLY A 15 5.91 -3.79 -13.07
C GLY A 15 5.35 -2.87 -12.01
N GLY A 16 4.96 -3.46 -10.88
CA GLY A 16 4.36 -2.76 -9.75
C GLY A 16 5.35 -2.52 -8.62
N SER A 17 5.21 -1.42 -7.86
CA SER A 17 6.01 -1.16 -6.64
C SER A 17 7.52 -1.18 -6.90
N GLY A 18 8.28 -2.10 -6.30
CA GLY A 18 9.68 -2.35 -6.64
C GLY A 18 9.93 -2.62 -8.13
N GLY A 19 8.99 -3.31 -8.80
CA GLY A 19 8.98 -3.52 -10.24
C GLY A 19 8.65 -2.26 -11.04
N ALA A 20 7.91 -1.30 -10.48
CA ALA A 20 7.65 0.00 -11.12
C ALA A 20 8.93 0.83 -11.18
N TYR A 21 9.71 0.86 -10.09
CA TYR A 21 11.04 1.45 -10.08
C TYR A 21 11.95 0.82 -11.14
N ARG A 22 11.96 -0.52 -11.26
CA ARG A 22 12.73 -1.21 -12.31
C ARG A 22 12.24 -0.89 -13.72
N THR A 23 10.93 -0.75 -13.90
CA THR A 23 10.30 -0.41 -15.20
C THR A 23 10.70 1.00 -15.62
N VAL A 24 10.49 1.99 -14.75
CA VAL A 24 10.87 3.38 -14.97
C VAL A 24 12.39 3.50 -15.17
N GLY A 25 13.17 2.87 -14.31
CA GLY A 25 14.63 2.85 -14.39
C GLY A 25 15.13 2.24 -15.70
N SER A 26 14.55 1.13 -16.14
CA SER A 26 14.90 0.51 -17.44
C SER A 26 14.58 1.45 -18.59
N PHE A 27 13.47 2.19 -18.51
CA PHE A 27 13.04 3.09 -19.57
C PHE A 27 13.88 4.36 -19.65
N GLU A 28 14.22 4.94 -18.50
CA GLU A 28 15.02 6.17 -18.42
C GLU A 28 16.51 5.95 -18.64
N ASN A 29 17.05 4.77 -18.27
CA ASN A 29 18.48 4.48 -18.39
C ASN A 29 18.86 3.74 -19.68
N THR A 30 17.91 3.42 -20.55
CA THR A 30 18.18 2.81 -21.86
C THR A 30 17.57 3.63 -23.00
N ARG A 31 18.05 3.44 -24.23
CA ARG A 31 17.52 4.09 -25.43
C ARG A 31 17.37 3.04 -26.54
N GLY A 32 16.24 3.05 -27.24
CA GLY A 32 15.97 2.12 -28.35
C GLY A 32 15.65 0.68 -27.94
N VAL A 33 15.50 0.39 -26.64
CA VAL A 33 15.11 -0.94 -26.12
C VAL A 33 13.60 -1.04 -26.00
N TRP A 34 12.99 -0.10 -25.27
CA TRP A 34 11.56 -0.06 -24.98
C TRP A 34 10.87 1.01 -25.82
N ASP A 35 9.71 0.67 -26.39
CA ASP A 35 8.83 1.60 -27.09
C ASP A 35 7.73 2.15 -26.18
N GLY A 36 7.35 1.38 -25.16
CA GLY A 36 6.51 1.89 -24.11
C GLY A 36 6.48 1.03 -22.85
N VAL A 37 6.00 1.63 -21.76
CA VAL A 37 5.96 0.98 -20.45
C VAL A 37 4.69 1.25 -19.65
N VAL A 38 4.33 0.32 -18.77
CA VAL A 38 3.23 0.47 -17.79
C VAL A 38 3.75 0.22 -16.38
N PRO A 39 4.40 1.20 -15.73
CA PRO A 39 4.62 1.15 -14.29
C PRO A 39 3.28 1.27 -13.56
N TYR A 40 3.17 0.63 -12.39
CA TYR A 40 1.98 0.76 -11.55
C TYR A 40 2.32 0.80 -10.06
N VAL A 41 1.50 1.48 -9.26
CA VAL A 41 1.72 1.69 -7.82
C VAL A 41 3.17 2.14 -7.51
N LEU A 42 3.60 3.21 -8.18
CA LEU A 42 4.95 3.76 -8.15
C LEU A 42 5.11 4.74 -6.98
N GLY A 43 6.02 4.40 -6.07
CA GLY A 43 6.46 5.34 -5.04
C GLY A 43 7.36 6.45 -5.59
N SER A 44 7.43 7.56 -4.85
CA SER A 44 8.36 8.66 -5.17
C SER A 44 9.79 8.30 -4.78
N SER A 45 10.77 9.15 -5.08
CA SER A 45 12.16 8.89 -4.68
C SER A 45 12.41 8.94 -3.17
N VAL A 46 11.41 9.30 -2.36
CA VAL A 46 11.49 9.34 -0.89
C VAL A 46 10.49 8.41 -0.20
N ALA A 47 9.79 7.57 -0.96
CA ALA A 47 8.76 6.67 -0.45
C ALA A 47 9.33 5.62 0.52
N SER A 48 10.45 5.00 0.16
CA SER A 48 11.18 4.07 1.02
C SER A 48 12.26 4.82 1.81
N PRO A 49 12.39 4.69 3.14
CA PRO A 49 11.56 3.89 4.04
C PRO A 49 10.34 4.63 4.60
N THR A 50 10.15 5.92 4.29
CA THR A 50 9.17 6.80 4.94
C THR A 50 7.75 6.26 5.01
N ASN A 51 7.20 5.78 3.89
CA ASN A 51 5.81 5.30 3.84
C ASN A 51 5.58 4.17 4.86
N PHE A 52 6.60 3.34 5.10
CA PHE A 52 6.54 2.27 6.09
C PHE A 52 6.73 2.79 7.51
N THR A 53 7.70 3.68 7.75
CA THR A 53 8.04 4.15 9.11
C THR A 53 6.87 4.89 9.76
N VAL A 54 6.30 5.85 9.04
CA VAL A 54 5.16 6.63 9.54
C VAL A 54 3.91 5.77 9.73
N ARG A 55 3.67 4.79 8.86
CA ARG A 55 2.54 3.87 9.05
C ARG A 55 2.73 3.05 10.32
N MET A 56 3.90 2.45 10.53
CA MET A 56 4.18 1.68 11.74
C MET A 56 4.03 2.55 13.00
N HIS A 57 4.47 3.81 12.95
CA HIS A 57 4.24 4.77 14.02
C HIS A 57 2.76 4.96 14.32
N ALA A 58 1.96 5.25 13.29
CA ALA A 58 0.52 5.42 13.42
C ALA A 58 -0.17 4.15 13.93
N MET A 59 0.21 2.98 13.42
CA MET A 59 -0.33 1.69 13.88
C MET A 59 -0.08 1.45 15.36
N ARG A 60 1.15 1.68 15.84
CA ARG A 60 1.49 1.51 17.26
C ARG A 60 0.69 2.45 18.16
N VAL A 61 0.62 3.73 17.78
CA VAL A 61 -0.04 4.78 18.59
C VAL A 61 -1.56 4.64 18.56
N LEU A 62 -2.15 4.28 17.43
CA LEU A 62 -3.61 4.30 17.19
C LEU A 62 -4.29 2.94 17.33
N LYS A 63 -3.57 1.88 17.74
CA LYS A 63 -4.07 0.49 17.80
C LYS A 63 -5.47 0.33 18.41
N ASN A 64 -5.78 1.09 19.46
CA ASN A 64 -7.06 1.03 20.17
C ASN A 64 -8.12 2.01 19.65
N LYS A 65 -7.77 2.86 18.68
CA LYS A 65 -8.60 3.93 18.14
C LYS A 65 -9.07 3.66 16.72
N PHE A 66 -8.45 2.71 16.01
CA PHE A 66 -8.85 2.37 14.65
C PHE A 66 -10.33 2.01 14.46
N PRO A 67 -11.02 1.28 15.37
CA PRO A 67 -12.45 1.05 15.20
C PRO A 67 -13.26 2.34 15.03
N GLN A 68 -12.93 3.38 15.80
CA GLN A 68 -13.60 4.68 15.72
C GLN A 68 -13.16 5.48 14.49
N ILE A 69 -11.86 5.48 14.16
CA ILE A 69 -11.32 6.15 12.97
C ILE A 69 -11.94 5.59 11.69
N VAL A 70 -12.06 4.26 11.61
CA VAL A 70 -12.68 3.58 10.47
C VAL A 70 -14.17 3.89 10.40
N ASP A 71 -14.92 3.82 11.51
CA ASP A 71 -16.35 4.14 11.50
C ASP A 71 -16.63 5.60 11.08
N ALA A 72 -15.75 6.54 11.46
CA ALA A 72 -15.83 7.93 11.05
C ALA A 72 -15.68 8.13 9.52
N ALA A 73 -14.89 7.27 8.86
CA ALA A 73 -14.65 7.29 7.41
C ALA A 73 -15.67 6.46 6.60
N GLU A 74 -16.47 5.62 7.26
CA GLU A 74 -17.52 4.81 6.63
C GLU A 74 -18.74 5.66 6.22
N PRO A 75 -19.54 5.24 5.21
CA PRO A 75 -20.73 5.98 4.77
C PRO A 75 -21.68 6.32 5.93
N GLY A 76 -22.04 7.60 6.06
CA GLY A 76 -22.89 8.08 7.16
C GLY A 76 -22.24 8.06 8.54
N GLY A 77 -20.91 7.90 8.61
CA GLY A 77 -20.08 8.16 9.79
C GLY A 77 -19.98 9.66 10.12
N SER A 78 -19.20 9.98 11.15
CA SER A 78 -19.06 11.36 11.64
C SER A 78 -18.31 12.29 10.69
N ASN A 79 -17.49 11.74 9.77
CA ASN A 79 -16.47 12.47 9.00
C ASN A 79 -15.43 13.19 9.89
N ASP A 80 -15.37 12.87 11.18
CA ASP A 80 -14.37 13.37 12.12
C ASP A 80 -13.59 12.18 12.71
N PRO A 81 -12.46 11.80 12.09
CA PRO A 81 -11.61 10.71 12.58
C PRO A 81 -10.75 11.13 13.80
N TYR A 82 -10.76 12.42 14.17
CA TYR A 82 -9.95 12.95 15.28
C TYR A 82 -10.71 13.04 16.60
N SER A 83 -12.04 12.89 16.58
CA SER A 83 -12.89 12.91 17.77
C SER A 83 -12.32 11.98 18.86
N GLY A 84 -12.27 12.43 20.13
CA GLY A 84 -11.83 11.57 21.24
C GLY A 84 -10.37 11.08 21.19
N LEU A 85 -9.54 11.56 20.27
CA LEU A 85 -8.10 11.30 20.25
C LEU A 85 -7.37 12.27 21.19
N SER A 86 -6.39 11.75 21.92
CA SER A 86 -5.41 12.57 22.64
C SER A 86 -4.52 13.37 21.68
N ALA A 87 -3.75 14.33 22.19
CA ALA A 87 -2.82 15.11 21.37
C ALA A 87 -1.80 14.22 20.63
N THR A 88 -1.27 13.18 21.29
CA THR A 88 -0.32 12.23 20.69
C THR A 88 -0.97 11.38 19.60
N GLU A 89 -2.18 10.87 19.86
CA GLU A 89 -2.93 10.07 18.88
C GLU A 89 -3.33 10.92 17.66
N ALA A 90 -3.91 12.11 17.89
CA ALA A 90 -4.25 13.04 16.82
C ALA A 90 -3.02 13.48 16.03
N GLY A 91 -1.87 13.64 16.69
CA GLY A 91 -0.58 13.92 16.06
C GLY A 91 -0.16 12.81 15.11
N ALA A 92 -0.19 11.55 15.56
CA ALA A 92 0.20 10.40 14.74
C ALA A 92 -0.73 10.21 13.52
N LEU A 93 -2.05 10.37 13.69
CA LEU A 93 -3.00 10.29 12.59
C LEU A 93 -2.77 11.41 11.56
N ARG A 94 -2.57 12.65 12.04
CA ARG A 94 -2.31 13.81 11.18
C ARG A 94 -1.00 13.67 10.42
N GLU A 95 0.03 13.15 11.08
CA GLU A 95 1.34 12.91 10.49
C GLU A 95 1.26 11.96 9.30
N ALA A 96 0.63 10.78 9.49
CA ALA A 96 0.42 9.81 8.42
C ALA A 96 -0.45 10.37 7.29
N THR A 97 -1.57 11.02 7.64
CA THR A 97 -2.52 11.58 6.67
C THR A 97 -1.87 12.67 5.81
N ARG A 98 -1.17 13.64 6.42
CA ARG A 98 -0.50 14.74 5.69
C ARG A 98 0.69 14.27 4.87
N LEU A 99 1.36 13.19 5.28
CA LEU A 99 2.39 12.57 4.46
C LEU A 99 1.81 11.84 3.24
N GLY A 100 0.53 11.45 3.29
CA GLY A 100 -0.24 10.96 2.15
C GLY A 100 -0.91 9.61 2.35
N PHE A 101 -0.85 9.01 3.55
CA PHE A 101 -1.55 7.75 3.82
C PHE A 101 -3.08 7.94 3.67
N PRO A 102 -3.76 7.14 2.83
CA PRO A 102 -5.20 7.25 2.64
C PRO A 102 -5.96 6.80 3.89
N ILE A 103 -6.70 7.72 4.53
CA ILE A 103 -7.39 7.44 5.79
C ILE A 103 -8.41 6.31 5.66
N GLU A 104 -9.03 6.18 4.49
CA GLU A 104 -9.98 5.14 4.17
C GLU A 104 -9.35 3.75 4.27
N SER A 105 -8.04 3.64 4.03
CA SER A 105 -7.33 2.34 4.06
C SER A 105 -7.12 1.79 5.45
N TRP A 106 -7.36 2.56 6.52
CA TRP A 106 -7.26 2.06 7.88
C TRP A 106 -8.25 0.93 8.18
N PHE A 107 -9.28 0.67 7.36
CA PHE A 107 -10.16 -0.50 7.54
C PHE A 107 -9.36 -1.81 7.67
N GLY A 108 -8.20 -1.91 7.00
CA GLY A 108 -7.33 -3.08 7.01
C GLY A 108 -6.34 -3.11 8.16
N TRP A 109 -6.42 -2.24 9.18
CA TRP A 109 -5.39 -2.10 10.23
C TRP A 109 -5.02 -3.41 10.95
N LYS A 110 -5.93 -4.38 11.02
CA LYS A 110 -5.68 -5.70 11.64
C LYS A 110 -4.82 -6.63 10.77
N THR A 111 -4.88 -6.46 9.45
CA THR A 111 -4.21 -7.31 8.46
C THR A 111 -3.00 -6.62 7.84
N MET A 112 -2.98 -5.29 7.88
CA MET A 112 -1.92 -4.41 7.44
C MET A 112 -0.70 -4.63 8.33
N GLY A 113 0.27 -5.41 7.85
CA GLY A 113 1.52 -5.68 8.56
C GLY A 113 2.55 -4.57 8.36
N VAL A 114 3.83 -4.89 8.56
CA VAL A 114 4.95 -3.97 8.27
C VAL A 114 5.40 -4.00 6.79
N HIS A 115 4.81 -4.90 5.98
CA HIS A 115 5.08 -5.11 4.55
C HIS A 115 6.57 -5.16 4.21
N ALA A 116 7.05 -4.37 3.25
CA ALA A 116 8.42 -4.45 2.73
C ALA A 116 9.48 -3.85 3.68
N PHE A 117 9.09 -3.28 4.82
CA PHE A 117 10.03 -2.70 5.78
C PHE A 117 11.17 -3.64 6.23
N PRO A 118 10.95 -4.94 6.49
CA PRO A 118 12.01 -5.88 6.84
C PRO A 118 13.10 -5.99 5.76
N ALA A 119 12.76 -5.75 4.48
CA ALA A 119 13.72 -5.74 3.38
C ALA A 119 14.58 -4.47 3.31
N LEU A 120 14.14 -3.39 3.98
CA LEU A 120 14.83 -2.10 4.03
C LEU A 120 15.63 -1.92 5.32
N TYR A 121 15.18 -2.54 6.41
CA TYR A 121 15.72 -2.35 7.76
C TYR A 121 17.24 -2.56 7.84
N GLY A 122 17.76 -3.64 7.25
CA GLY A 122 19.21 -3.88 7.20
C GLY A 122 20.00 -2.78 6.48
N GLY A 123 19.42 -2.17 5.43
CA GLY A 123 20.02 -1.04 4.72
C GLY A 123 20.06 0.23 5.56
N ILE A 124 19.03 0.49 6.38
CA ILE A 124 19.03 1.63 7.31
C ILE A 124 20.15 1.45 8.35
N LEU A 125 20.24 0.25 8.96
CA LEU A 125 21.29 -0.10 9.91
C LEU A 125 22.70 0.07 9.33
N ALA A 126 22.90 -0.30 8.07
CA ALA A 126 24.20 -0.24 7.42
C ALA A 126 24.62 1.19 7.04
N VAL A 127 23.69 2.00 6.52
CA VAL A 127 24.00 3.35 5.99
C VAL A 127 23.98 4.41 7.09
N ASP A 128 23.12 4.28 8.08
CA ASP A 128 22.98 5.24 9.19
C ASP A 128 23.06 4.55 10.58
N PRO A 129 24.19 3.91 10.90
CA PRO A 129 24.32 3.10 12.11
C PRO A 129 24.21 3.91 13.41
N THR A 130 24.53 5.21 13.39
CA THR A 130 24.51 6.06 14.58
C THR A 130 23.11 6.58 14.92
N TYR A 131 22.15 6.52 13.98
CA TYR A 131 20.79 7.01 14.21
C TYR A 131 20.14 6.37 15.44
N PHE A 132 20.29 5.06 15.58
CA PHE A 132 19.62 4.32 16.65
C PHE A 132 20.16 4.70 18.02
N THR A 133 21.47 4.89 18.15
CA THR A 133 22.07 5.40 19.39
C THR A 133 21.64 6.84 19.66
N ASP A 134 21.72 7.72 18.66
CA ASP A 134 21.30 9.12 18.77
C ASP A 134 19.83 9.24 19.20
N PHE A 135 18.95 8.40 18.65
CA PHE A 135 17.52 8.39 18.96
C PHE A 135 17.23 8.23 20.45
N TRP A 136 18.01 7.41 21.14
CA TRP A 136 17.83 7.13 22.56
C TRP A 136 18.66 8.04 23.47
N SER A 137 19.61 8.81 22.94
CA SER A 137 20.64 9.49 23.75
C SER A 137 20.77 10.99 23.53
N LYS A 138 20.17 11.56 22.47
CA LYS A 138 20.33 12.97 22.11
C LYS A 138 18.98 13.72 22.11
N PRO A 139 18.95 14.99 22.54
CA PRO A 139 17.76 15.84 22.44
C PRO A 139 17.23 15.95 21.01
N GLY A 140 15.92 16.13 20.87
CA GLY A 140 15.22 16.29 19.59
C GLY A 140 14.77 14.97 18.94
N TYR A 141 15.08 13.83 19.56
CA TYR A 141 14.62 12.52 19.13
C TYR A 141 13.57 11.98 20.10
N LEU A 142 12.52 11.33 19.58
CA LEU A 142 11.39 10.86 20.39
C LEU A 142 11.82 9.95 21.55
N GLY A 143 12.82 9.09 21.33
CA GLY A 143 13.30 8.16 22.35
C GLY A 143 14.02 8.82 23.52
N PHE A 144 14.59 10.01 23.32
CA PHE A 144 15.24 10.80 24.37
C PHE A 144 14.28 11.81 25.00
N ASP A 145 13.52 12.54 24.17
CA ASP A 145 12.64 13.60 24.65
C ASP A 145 11.37 13.06 25.33
N HIS A 146 10.87 11.91 24.86
CA HIS A 146 9.61 11.30 25.29
C HIS A 146 9.69 9.77 25.46
N PRO A 147 10.63 9.24 26.25
CA PRO A 147 10.77 7.79 26.47
C PRO A 147 9.50 7.14 27.03
N GLU A 148 8.66 7.89 27.75
CA GLU A 148 7.38 7.44 28.29
C GLU A 148 6.41 6.96 27.20
N GLN A 149 6.49 7.50 25.98
CA GLN A 149 5.64 7.10 24.86
C GLN A 149 6.05 5.77 24.22
N LEU A 150 7.19 5.22 24.62
CA LEU A 150 7.78 3.99 24.09
C LEU A 150 7.92 2.90 25.15
N ALA A 151 7.86 3.25 26.43
CA ALA A 151 8.16 2.36 27.55
C ALA A 151 7.32 1.07 27.54
N ALA A 152 6.03 1.15 27.23
CA ALA A 152 5.14 0.00 27.18
C ALA A 152 5.39 -0.92 25.96
N ASP A 153 5.95 -0.38 24.88
CA ASP A 153 6.20 -1.11 23.64
C ASP A 153 7.66 -1.59 23.53
N ARG A 154 8.58 -1.11 24.37
CA ARG A 154 10.01 -1.42 24.29
C ARG A 154 10.34 -2.72 25.00
N MET A 155 10.94 -3.66 24.27
CA MET A 155 11.42 -4.94 24.76
C MET A 155 12.95 -5.01 24.68
N GLN A 156 13.57 -5.44 25.77
CA GLN A 156 14.97 -5.85 25.86
C GLN A 156 15.06 -7.12 26.72
N HIS A 157 14.65 -8.25 26.14
CA HIS A 157 14.47 -9.51 26.85
C HIS A 157 15.69 -10.40 26.72
N SER A 158 16.34 -10.75 27.84
CA SER A 158 17.46 -11.70 27.86
C SER A 158 16.93 -13.13 28.01
N ALA A 159 17.42 -14.04 27.16
CA ALA A 159 17.02 -15.44 27.15
C ALA A 159 18.16 -16.36 26.71
N ARG A 160 17.93 -17.66 26.84
CA ARG A 160 18.71 -18.71 26.19
C ARG A 160 17.92 -19.33 25.05
N ILE A 161 18.63 -19.79 24.02
CA ILE A 161 18.03 -20.64 22.98
C ILE A 161 17.69 -22.00 23.59
N ALA A 162 16.42 -22.37 23.54
CA ALA A 162 15.89 -23.65 24.02
C ALA A 162 15.58 -24.63 22.86
N GLY A 163 15.79 -24.21 21.62
CA GLY A 163 15.58 -25.02 20.44
C GLY A 163 15.58 -24.21 19.16
N VAL A 164 16.16 -24.76 18.10
CA VAL A 164 16.06 -24.21 16.74
C VAL A 164 14.73 -24.59 16.10
N VAL A 165 14.03 -23.62 15.50
CA VAL A 165 12.78 -23.85 14.77
C VAL A 165 13.04 -23.78 13.27
N THR A 166 12.78 -24.89 12.58
CA THR A 166 12.88 -24.97 11.11
C THR A 166 11.54 -24.67 10.44
N ALA A 167 11.55 -24.42 9.13
CA ALA A 167 10.32 -24.22 8.36
C ALA A 167 9.35 -25.41 8.47
N ALA A 168 9.87 -26.65 8.45
CA ALA A 168 9.07 -27.85 8.65
C ALA A 168 8.48 -27.92 10.07
N GLU A 169 9.25 -27.53 11.08
CA GLU A 169 8.77 -27.51 12.47
C GLU A 169 7.69 -26.45 12.68
N ALA A 170 7.90 -25.23 12.18
CA ALA A 170 6.90 -24.17 12.24
C ALA A 170 5.59 -24.58 11.56
N ALA A 171 5.66 -25.23 10.40
CA ALA A 171 4.49 -25.78 9.72
C ALA A 171 3.77 -26.85 10.56
N ARG A 172 4.52 -27.76 11.21
CA ARG A 172 3.96 -28.79 12.12
C ARG A 172 3.25 -28.16 13.33
N LEU A 173 3.78 -27.06 13.85
CA LEU A 173 3.21 -26.31 14.98
C LEU A 173 2.07 -25.35 14.57
N GLY A 174 1.76 -25.24 13.26
CA GLY A 174 0.76 -24.29 12.77
C GLY A 174 1.20 -22.82 12.86
N ILE A 175 2.50 -22.55 12.99
CA ILE A 175 3.06 -21.21 13.10
C ILE A 175 3.35 -20.65 11.72
N ASN A 176 2.76 -19.49 11.39
CA ASN A 176 3.06 -18.77 10.16
C ASN A 176 4.42 -18.05 10.27
N ALA A 177 5.46 -18.72 9.77
CA ALA A 177 6.82 -18.21 9.73
C ALA A 177 7.17 -17.33 8.51
N SER A 178 6.19 -17.00 7.66
CA SER A 178 6.39 -16.08 6.53
C SER A 178 6.34 -14.61 7.00
N ILE A 179 7.22 -13.76 6.44
CA ILE A 179 7.21 -12.30 6.64
C ILE A 179 5.99 -11.62 6.00
N VAL A 180 5.26 -12.33 5.12
CA VAL A 180 3.97 -11.87 4.57
C VAL A 180 2.80 -12.73 5.04
N ASN A 181 1.61 -12.13 5.03
CA ASN A 181 0.36 -12.87 5.23
C ASN A 181 -0.12 -13.46 3.90
N GLY A 182 -0.58 -14.72 3.93
CA GLY A 182 -1.12 -15.39 2.74
C GLY A 182 -0.07 -16.10 1.88
N LYS A 183 -0.44 -16.39 0.63
CA LYS A 183 0.42 -17.12 -0.32
C LYS A 183 1.51 -16.19 -0.86
N VAL A 184 2.75 -16.68 -0.89
CA VAL A 184 3.85 -16.04 -1.62
C VAL A 184 3.79 -16.51 -3.07
N ASP A 185 3.49 -15.59 -3.98
CA ASP A 185 3.40 -15.85 -5.43
C ASP A 185 4.26 -14.88 -6.27
N GLY A 186 5.01 -13.99 -5.62
CA GLY A 186 5.88 -13.03 -6.28
C GLY A 186 5.15 -11.80 -6.82
N GLY A 187 3.88 -11.63 -6.47
CA GLY A 187 3.09 -10.44 -6.78
C GLY A 187 3.63 -9.18 -6.10
N VAL A 188 3.04 -8.04 -6.46
CA VAL A 188 3.45 -6.71 -6.01
C VAL A 188 3.60 -6.60 -4.50
N ASP A 189 2.65 -7.17 -3.75
CA ASP A 189 2.60 -7.09 -2.29
C ASP A 189 3.60 -7.99 -1.57
N ASN A 190 4.16 -9.01 -2.24
CA ASN A 190 4.95 -10.05 -1.58
C ASN A 190 6.27 -10.41 -2.28
N ALA A 191 6.64 -9.74 -3.38
CA ALA A 191 7.85 -10.04 -4.14
C ALA A 191 9.14 -10.04 -3.27
N PHE A 192 9.17 -9.25 -2.19
CA PHE A 192 10.30 -9.22 -1.26
C PHE A 192 10.46 -10.49 -0.41
N ALA A 193 9.41 -11.32 -0.27
CA ALA A 193 9.45 -12.59 0.45
C ALA A 193 10.40 -13.61 -0.20
N ALA A 194 10.72 -13.48 -1.48
CA ALA A 194 11.75 -14.29 -2.14
C ALA A 194 13.13 -14.19 -1.44
N ARG A 195 13.37 -13.15 -0.64
CA ARG A 195 14.61 -12.97 0.13
C ARG A 195 14.68 -13.82 1.40
N GLU A 196 13.59 -14.46 1.82
CA GLU A 196 13.60 -15.35 2.99
C GLU A 196 14.38 -16.65 2.75
N GLY A 197 14.53 -17.06 1.48
CA GLY A 197 15.07 -18.37 1.10
C GLY A 197 14.05 -19.51 1.25
N GLU A 198 14.33 -20.66 0.62
CA GLU A 198 13.42 -21.82 0.55
C GLU A 198 14.00 -23.07 1.24
N GLY A 199 13.13 -24.05 1.53
CA GLY A 199 13.51 -25.40 1.96
C GLY A 199 13.09 -25.77 3.38
N PRO A 200 12.79 -27.06 3.66
CA PRO A 200 12.21 -27.51 4.93
C PRO A 200 13.17 -27.38 6.12
N LYS A 201 14.49 -27.43 5.86
CA LYS A 201 15.55 -27.31 6.88
C LYS A 201 15.95 -25.87 7.18
N ARG A 202 15.36 -24.89 6.48
CA ARG A 202 15.63 -23.46 6.70
C ARG A 202 15.31 -23.11 8.15
N VAL A 203 16.20 -22.38 8.82
CA VAL A 203 15.97 -21.86 10.17
C VAL A 203 15.05 -20.65 10.04
N VAL A 204 13.89 -20.73 10.69
CA VAL A 204 12.85 -19.69 10.65
C VAL A 204 12.60 -19.03 12.00
N GLY A 205 13.19 -19.57 13.06
CA GLY A 205 12.99 -19.04 14.40
C GLY A 205 13.75 -19.82 15.47
N TYR A 206 13.57 -19.39 16.70
CA TYR A 206 14.13 -20.05 17.87
C TYR A 206 13.13 -20.05 19.01
N ARG A 207 13.11 -21.15 19.77
CA ARG A 207 12.43 -21.21 21.07
C ARG A 207 13.33 -20.57 22.13
N LEU A 208 12.74 -19.80 23.03
CA LEU A 208 13.44 -19.04 24.07
C LEU A 208 13.07 -19.52 25.47
N SER A 209 14.04 -19.47 26.37
CA SER A 209 13.84 -19.65 27.81
C SER A 209 14.63 -18.61 28.61
N PRO A 210 13.98 -17.75 29.43
CA PRO A 210 12.54 -17.64 29.61
C PRO A 210 11.81 -17.09 28.38
N MET A 211 10.49 -17.30 28.32
CA MET A 211 9.60 -16.75 27.29
C MET A 211 9.61 -15.21 27.32
N PRO A 212 9.62 -14.53 26.15
CA PRO A 212 9.53 -13.07 26.09
C PRO A 212 8.15 -12.56 26.58
N PRO A 213 8.07 -11.31 27.06
CA PRO A 213 6.80 -10.71 27.45
C PRO A 213 5.88 -10.51 26.23
N ALA A 214 4.58 -10.62 26.44
CA ALA A 214 3.59 -10.35 25.41
C ALA A 214 3.44 -8.83 25.20
N ILE A 215 3.89 -8.35 24.04
CA ILE A 215 3.69 -6.98 23.57
C ILE A 215 3.22 -6.99 22.12
N ASP A 216 2.70 -5.85 21.65
CA ASP A 216 2.43 -5.66 20.22
C ASP A 216 3.76 -5.52 19.45
N PHE A 217 4.27 -6.66 18.99
CA PHE A 217 5.58 -6.75 18.37
C PHE A 217 5.50 -6.55 16.85
N LEU A 218 5.90 -5.36 16.37
CA LEU A 218 5.99 -5.06 14.93
C LEU A 218 7.32 -5.52 14.30
N GLY A 219 8.28 -5.95 15.11
CA GLY A 219 9.61 -6.38 14.68
C GLY A 219 10.68 -5.99 15.69
N GLY A 220 11.87 -6.53 15.50
CA GLY A 220 13.02 -6.30 16.37
C GLY A 220 14.22 -7.11 15.94
N ASP A 221 15.12 -7.37 16.87
CA ASP A 221 16.38 -8.05 16.65
C ASP A 221 16.59 -9.15 17.70
N LEU A 222 17.08 -10.31 17.27
CA LEU A 222 17.77 -11.26 18.12
C LEU A 222 19.26 -10.93 18.04
N ILE A 223 19.88 -10.67 19.19
CA ILE A 223 21.31 -10.36 19.32
C ILE A 223 21.97 -11.49 20.11
N ALA A 224 22.89 -12.21 19.48
CA ALA A 224 23.65 -13.26 20.14
C ALA A 224 24.67 -12.66 21.12
N ARG A 225 24.69 -13.18 22.34
CA ARG A 225 25.57 -12.76 23.45
C ARG A 225 26.61 -13.81 23.82
N SER A 226 26.48 -15.02 23.31
CA SER A 226 27.48 -16.09 23.43
C SER A 226 27.50 -16.95 22.18
N GLY A 227 28.35 -17.98 22.18
CA GLY A 227 28.42 -18.98 21.13
C GLY A 227 29.14 -18.50 19.87
N VAL A 228 29.08 -19.32 18.81
CA VAL A 228 29.80 -19.04 17.55
C VAL A 228 29.29 -17.78 16.86
N ALA A 229 28.03 -17.41 17.10
CA ALA A 229 27.39 -16.24 16.53
C ALA A 229 27.49 -14.99 17.42
N GLU A 230 28.28 -14.98 18.49
CA GLU A 230 28.39 -13.85 19.42
C GLU A 230 28.57 -12.51 18.70
N GLY A 231 27.80 -11.49 19.13
CA GLY A 231 27.79 -10.15 18.56
C GLY A 231 27.04 -10.04 17.22
N LYS A 232 26.55 -11.13 16.64
CA LYS A 232 25.71 -11.10 15.44
C LYS A 232 24.26 -10.79 15.79
N ARG A 233 23.56 -10.24 14.80
CA ARG A 233 22.16 -9.81 14.87
C ARG A 233 21.35 -10.49 13.77
N LEU A 234 20.16 -10.97 14.12
CA LEU A 234 19.17 -11.48 13.17
C LEU A 234 17.86 -10.70 13.35
N PRO A 235 17.27 -10.15 12.27
CA PRO A 235 16.01 -9.44 12.38
C PRO A 235 14.87 -10.40 12.70
N LEU A 236 13.91 -9.92 13.48
CA LEU A 236 12.70 -10.62 13.91
C LEU A 236 11.46 -9.92 13.36
N THR A 237 10.43 -10.70 13.06
CA THR A 237 9.15 -10.17 12.56
C THR A 237 7.98 -10.49 13.47
N LYS A 238 8.01 -11.59 14.22
CA LYS A 238 6.90 -12.04 15.05
C LYS A 238 7.40 -12.77 16.30
N ILE A 239 6.52 -12.83 17.30
CA ILE A 239 6.67 -13.67 18.48
C ILE A 239 5.40 -14.52 18.59
N ALA A 240 5.56 -15.83 18.75
CA ALA A 240 4.48 -16.79 18.94
C ALA A 240 4.76 -17.61 20.21
N GLY A 241 4.25 -17.12 21.35
CA GLY A 241 4.55 -17.68 22.66
C GLY A 241 6.05 -17.57 22.99
N ASP A 242 6.71 -18.70 23.18
CA ASP A 242 8.14 -18.82 23.44
C ASP A 242 9.01 -18.84 22.16
N ILE A 243 8.41 -18.77 20.98
CA ILE A 243 9.12 -18.81 19.71
C ILE A 243 9.23 -17.40 19.11
N VAL A 244 10.44 -16.98 18.77
CA VAL A 244 10.70 -15.80 17.93
C VAL A 244 10.89 -16.21 16.49
N ILE A 245 10.29 -15.45 15.56
CA ILE A 245 10.32 -15.73 14.13
C ILE A 245 11.24 -14.74 13.43
N LEU A 246 12.18 -15.27 12.65
CA LEU A 246 13.13 -14.50 11.87
C LEU A 246 12.43 -13.76 10.72
N GLY A 247 12.95 -12.58 10.38
CA GLY A 247 12.64 -11.88 9.14
C GLY A 247 13.53 -12.31 7.98
N ILE A 248 13.90 -11.35 7.14
CA ILE A 248 14.95 -11.55 6.12
C ILE A 248 16.30 -11.58 6.83
N ALA A 249 16.77 -12.79 7.13
CA ALA A 249 17.92 -13.03 7.99
C ALA A 249 19.03 -13.81 7.27
N ASP A 250 20.29 -13.56 7.64
CA ASP A 250 21.44 -14.32 7.14
C ASP A 250 21.38 -15.76 7.67
N GLN A 251 21.10 -16.72 6.78
CA GLN A 251 20.96 -18.13 7.13
C GLN A 251 22.30 -18.76 7.57
N GLY A 252 23.44 -18.22 7.14
CA GLY A 252 24.76 -18.67 7.59
C GLY A 252 25.05 -18.24 9.02
N VAL A 253 24.49 -17.12 9.47
CA VAL A 253 24.49 -16.73 10.89
C VAL A 253 23.44 -17.53 11.67
N ALA A 254 22.23 -17.67 11.12
CA ALA A 254 21.16 -18.41 11.78
C ALA A 254 21.55 -19.88 12.08
N ALA A 255 22.21 -20.55 11.14
CA ALA A 255 22.70 -21.91 11.33
C ALA A 255 23.81 -22.05 12.40
N LYS A 256 24.41 -20.95 12.88
CA LYS A 256 25.47 -20.95 13.90
C LYS A 256 24.95 -20.72 15.32
N ILE A 257 23.68 -20.37 15.49
CA ILE A 257 23.04 -20.22 16.80
C ILE A 257 22.62 -21.62 17.27
N ALA A 258 23.06 -22.00 18.47
CA ALA A 258 22.85 -23.33 19.04
C ALA A 258 22.04 -23.28 20.35
N ASP A 259 21.51 -24.44 20.75
CA ASP A 259 20.83 -24.60 22.04
C ASP A 259 21.77 -24.22 23.19
N GLY A 260 21.25 -23.45 24.14
CA GLY A 260 21.98 -22.91 25.29
C GLY A 260 22.61 -21.53 25.08
N ASP A 261 22.75 -21.06 23.83
CA ASP A 261 23.32 -19.73 23.53
C ASP A 261 22.50 -18.61 24.20
N GLU A 262 23.20 -17.66 24.80
CA GLU A 262 22.61 -16.46 25.37
C GLU A 262 22.27 -15.46 24.27
N VAL A 263 21.05 -14.91 24.33
CA VAL A 263 20.54 -13.95 23.35
C VAL A 263 19.77 -12.83 24.04
N VAL A 264 19.67 -11.69 23.35
CA VAL A 264 18.77 -10.59 23.72
C VAL A 264 17.80 -10.34 22.56
N ILE A 265 16.51 -10.31 22.87
CA ILE A 265 15.46 -9.86 21.97
C ILE A 265 15.23 -8.37 22.22
N ASP A 266 15.56 -7.54 21.24
CA ASP A 266 15.55 -6.09 21.36
C ASP A 266 14.79 -5.44 20.20
N ASN A 267 13.74 -4.67 20.49
CA ASN A 267 13.00 -3.91 19.47
C ASN A 267 13.29 -2.41 19.46
N SER A 268 14.27 -1.94 20.24
CA SER A 268 14.59 -0.52 20.40
C SER A 268 14.88 0.16 19.05
N ASN A 269 15.56 -0.54 18.15
CA ASN A 269 15.85 -0.01 16.81
C ASN A 269 14.60 0.06 15.92
N TYR A 270 13.70 -0.91 16.05
CA TYR A 270 12.43 -0.91 15.32
C TYR A 270 11.54 0.25 15.78
N LEU A 271 11.48 0.51 17.09
CA LEU A 271 10.76 1.65 17.65
C LEU A 271 11.35 2.99 17.17
N ALA A 272 12.69 3.11 17.16
CA ALA A 272 13.35 4.30 16.62
C ALA A 272 12.98 4.52 15.15
N ALA A 273 13.06 3.45 14.34
CA ALA A 273 12.79 3.53 12.91
C ALA A 273 11.38 4.05 12.58
N GLN A 274 10.39 3.83 13.45
CA GLN A 274 9.02 4.34 13.25
C GLN A 274 8.94 5.85 13.08
N THR A 275 9.92 6.62 13.57
CA THR A 275 9.96 8.08 13.39
C THR A 275 11.10 8.57 12.52
N TYR A 276 11.79 7.67 11.80
CA TYR A 276 12.97 8.01 10.99
C TYR A 276 12.68 9.09 9.94
N HIS A 277 11.46 9.09 9.36
CA HIS A 277 11.03 10.06 8.36
C HIS A 277 11.06 11.52 8.84
N ARG A 278 10.95 11.77 10.16
CA ARG A 278 11.10 13.12 10.75
C ARG A 278 12.52 13.68 10.57
N HIS A 279 13.49 12.81 10.33
CA HIS A 279 14.93 13.10 10.22
C HIS A 279 15.46 12.96 8.77
N GLN A 280 14.54 12.87 7.80
CA GLN A 280 14.80 12.60 6.38
C GLN A 280 14.10 13.63 5.49
N ILE A 281 14.03 14.90 5.92
CA ILE A 281 13.27 15.93 5.22
C ILE A 281 13.93 16.23 3.85
N PRO A 282 13.24 15.99 2.72
CA PRO A 282 13.79 16.20 1.39
C PRO A 282 13.57 17.64 0.90
N GLY A 283 13.70 17.89 -0.40
CA GLY A 283 13.43 19.20 -1.01
C GLY A 283 11.95 19.61 -1.00
N PRO A 284 11.63 20.85 -1.42
CA PRO A 284 10.28 21.40 -1.43
C PRO A 284 9.32 20.73 -2.43
N GLU A 285 9.83 19.90 -3.35
CA GLU A 285 9.02 19.12 -4.29
C GLU A 285 8.24 17.96 -3.64
N PHE A 286 8.39 17.77 -2.32
CA PHE A 286 7.67 16.77 -1.51
C PHE A 286 6.85 17.45 -0.39
N PRO A 287 5.69 18.01 -0.73
CA PRO A 287 4.97 18.94 0.15
C PRO A 287 4.46 18.29 1.45
N GLY A 288 4.27 16.96 1.47
CA GLY A 288 3.90 16.22 2.69
C GLY A 288 4.91 16.34 3.84
N TYR A 289 6.16 16.74 3.56
CA TYR A 289 7.19 16.94 4.57
C TYR A 289 7.20 18.35 5.18
N ASP A 290 6.41 19.30 4.65
CA ASP A 290 6.35 20.68 5.15
C ASP A 290 5.86 20.75 6.59
N GLN A 291 5.08 19.76 7.03
CA GLN A 291 4.69 19.60 8.41
C GLN A 291 5.86 19.45 9.39
N PHE A 292 7.02 18.99 8.93
CA PHE A 292 8.22 18.82 9.74
C PHE A 292 9.14 20.04 9.72
N ARG A 293 8.72 21.14 9.07
CA ARG A 293 9.43 22.42 9.06
C ARG A 293 8.75 23.45 9.97
N GLY A 294 9.55 24.30 10.60
CA GLY A 294 9.10 25.45 11.35
C GLY A 294 8.61 26.57 10.43
N ALA A 295 8.08 27.65 11.01
CA ALA A 295 7.64 28.82 10.26
C ALA A 295 8.81 29.53 9.52
N ASP A 296 10.04 29.33 9.98
CA ASP A 296 11.28 29.81 9.34
C ASP A 296 11.81 28.87 8.24
N GLY A 297 11.07 27.81 7.91
CA GLY A 297 11.44 26.80 6.92
C GLY A 297 12.48 25.79 7.42
N LYS A 298 12.99 25.91 8.65
CA LYS A 298 14.00 24.99 9.19
C LYS A 298 13.35 23.70 9.70
N PRO A 299 14.07 22.55 9.65
CA PRO A 299 13.61 21.33 10.28
C PRO A 299 13.28 21.50 11.76
N ARG A 300 12.14 20.93 12.21
CA ARG A 300 11.75 20.87 13.63
C ARG A 300 12.55 19.84 14.43
N TYR A 301 13.06 18.82 13.74
CA TYR A 301 13.80 17.71 14.33
C TYR A 301 15.23 17.68 13.81
N PRO A 302 16.20 17.11 14.56
CA PRO A 302 17.54 16.87 14.06
C PRO A 302 17.51 16.11 12.73
N GLN A 303 18.29 16.54 11.74
CA GLN A 303 18.35 15.86 10.44
C GLN A 303 19.59 14.96 10.34
N ARG A 304 19.46 13.86 9.61
CA ARG A 304 20.59 12.97 9.31
C ARG A 304 21.43 13.57 8.17
N PRO A 305 22.72 13.23 8.07
CA PRO A 305 23.62 13.83 7.08
C PRO A 305 23.33 13.40 5.63
N MET A 306 22.38 12.48 5.42
CA MET A 306 21.97 11.96 4.12
C MET A 306 20.47 11.66 4.06
N LEU A 307 19.95 11.55 2.84
CA LEU A 307 18.62 11.01 2.55
C LEU A 307 18.73 9.57 2.05
N LEU A 308 18.12 8.61 2.76
CA LEU A 308 18.11 7.21 2.37
C LEU A 308 17.18 6.93 1.18
N GLY A 309 16.10 7.69 1.04
CA GLY A 309 15.12 7.43 -0.02
C GLY A 309 15.69 7.42 -1.43
N PRO A 310 16.43 8.47 -1.85
CA PRO A 310 17.09 8.48 -3.14
C PRO A 310 18.10 7.33 -3.31
N MET A 311 18.76 6.89 -2.25
CA MET A 311 19.70 5.76 -2.30
C MET A 311 18.98 4.43 -2.52
N PHE A 312 17.90 4.16 -1.79
CA PHE A 312 17.07 2.96 -1.99
C PHE A 312 16.41 2.96 -3.37
N THR A 313 15.90 4.11 -3.79
CA THR A 313 15.34 4.30 -5.14
C THR A 313 16.37 3.98 -6.21
N LYS A 314 17.59 4.52 -6.10
CA LYS A 314 18.69 4.20 -7.01
C LYS A 314 19.06 2.72 -6.99
N GLY A 315 19.04 2.08 -5.82
CA GLY A 315 19.26 0.63 -5.71
C GLY A 315 18.19 -0.21 -6.40
N ALA A 316 16.94 0.26 -6.44
CA ALA A 316 15.82 -0.44 -7.07
C ALA A 316 15.68 -0.16 -8.57
N ALA A 317 15.86 1.09 -9.00
CA ALA A 317 15.68 1.55 -10.38
C ALA A 317 16.98 1.66 -11.19
N GLY A 318 18.15 1.60 -10.56
CA GLY A 318 19.44 1.92 -11.18
C GLY A 318 19.75 3.43 -11.24
N SER A 319 18.74 4.29 -11.11
CA SER A 319 18.86 5.74 -11.01
C SER A 319 17.75 6.31 -10.12
N VAL A 320 17.83 7.61 -9.79
CA VAL A 320 16.65 8.32 -9.26
C VAL A 320 15.82 8.75 -10.46
N PRO A 321 14.50 8.44 -10.53
CA PRO A 321 13.66 8.80 -11.65
C PRO A 321 13.64 10.31 -11.91
N THR A 322 13.76 10.66 -13.19
CA THR A 322 13.85 12.02 -13.72
C THR A 322 12.74 12.35 -14.71
N GLY A 323 11.97 11.37 -15.19
CA GLY A 323 10.98 11.56 -16.24
C GLY A 323 11.58 11.68 -17.64
N ASN A 324 12.89 11.39 -17.82
CA ASN A 324 13.60 11.58 -19.09
C ASN A 324 13.72 10.26 -19.88
N TRP A 325 12.79 10.02 -20.79
CA TRP A 325 12.74 8.81 -21.61
C TRP A 325 12.18 9.10 -23.01
N ASN A 326 12.31 8.13 -23.92
CA ASN A 326 11.72 8.15 -25.26
C ASN A 326 10.71 7.01 -25.38
N GLY A 327 9.53 7.24 -25.96
CA GLY A 327 8.51 6.20 -26.18
C GLY A 327 7.15 6.62 -25.63
N LYS A 328 6.35 5.70 -25.08
CA LYS A 328 5.04 5.98 -24.47
C LYS A 328 4.94 5.38 -23.06
N MET A 329 4.21 6.01 -22.16
CA MET A 329 4.00 5.52 -20.80
C MET A 329 2.56 5.71 -20.34
N ILE A 330 2.01 4.68 -19.70
CA ILE A 330 0.78 4.78 -18.91
C ILE A 330 1.13 4.37 -17.48
N LEU A 331 1.13 5.32 -16.55
CA LEU A 331 1.29 5.07 -15.13
C LEU A 331 -0.08 4.81 -14.49
N VAL A 332 -0.24 3.66 -13.84
CA VAL A 332 -1.48 3.25 -13.16
C VAL A 332 -1.28 3.32 -11.65
N GLU A 333 -2.14 4.04 -10.95
CA GLU A 333 -2.04 4.26 -9.52
C GLU A 333 -3.31 3.88 -8.76
N SER A 334 -3.13 3.50 -7.51
CA SER A 334 -4.19 3.10 -6.59
C SER A 334 -4.46 4.21 -5.58
N LEU A 335 -5.72 4.66 -5.44
CA LEU A 335 -6.03 5.74 -4.48
C LEU A 335 -5.99 5.32 -3.02
N TRP A 336 -6.19 4.05 -2.74
CA TRP A 336 -6.17 3.47 -1.39
C TRP A 336 -4.90 2.65 -1.17
N ASP A 337 -3.83 3.00 -1.88
CA ASP A 337 -2.54 2.35 -1.73
C ASP A 337 -1.91 2.66 -0.36
N ARG A 338 -1.39 1.62 0.30
CA ARG A 338 -0.82 1.67 1.65
C ARG A 338 0.69 1.78 1.64
N GLU A 339 1.34 1.49 0.51
CA GLU A 339 2.80 1.44 0.37
C GLU A 339 3.35 2.47 -0.63
N ALA A 340 2.57 2.85 -1.65
CA ALA A 340 2.91 3.82 -2.70
C ALA A 340 1.79 4.86 -2.83
N TRP A 341 1.87 5.94 -2.06
CA TRP A 341 0.73 6.84 -1.90
C TRP A 341 0.42 7.67 -3.15
N PRO A 342 -0.86 8.03 -3.39
CA PRO A 342 -1.31 8.55 -4.68
C PRO A 342 -0.58 9.78 -5.21
N TRP A 343 -0.19 10.71 -4.33
CA TRP A 343 0.51 11.94 -4.72
C TRP A 343 1.92 11.70 -5.24
N GLN A 344 2.51 10.54 -4.95
CA GLN A 344 3.85 10.19 -5.37
C GLN A 344 3.96 10.03 -6.89
N ALA A 345 2.88 9.61 -7.55
CA ALA A 345 2.79 9.66 -9.01
C ALA A 345 2.61 11.07 -9.57
N ILE A 346 2.05 12.02 -8.81
CA ILE A 346 2.04 13.44 -9.19
C ILE A 346 3.45 13.99 -9.15
N TRP A 347 4.25 13.63 -8.13
CA TRP A 347 5.67 13.95 -8.12
C TRP A 347 6.39 13.42 -9.37
N TYR A 348 6.12 12.18 -9.79
CA TYR A 348 6.74 11.62 -10.99
C TYR A 348 6.24 12.32 -12.27
N ARG A 349 4.94 12.61 -12.37
CA ARG A 349 4.36 13.42 -13.45
C ARG A 349 5.05 14.78 -13.55
N ASN A 350 5.32 15.44 -12.43
CA ASN A 350 6.05 16.71 -12.43
C ASN A 350 7.48 16.54 -12.98
N GLN A 351 8.15 15.39 -12.78
CA GLN A 351 9.44 15.12 -13.42
C GLN A 351 9.30 14.95 -14.94
N VAL A 352 8.26 14.22 -15.39
CA VAL A 352 7.95 14.09 -16.82
C VAL A 352 7.67 15.46 -17.46
N GLU A 353 6.87 16.31 -16.81
CA GLU A 353 6.50 17.63 -17.32
C GLU A 353 7.69 18.61 -17.36
N LYS A 354 8.67 18.48 -16.46
CA LYS A 354 9.94 19.24 -16.56
C LYS A 354 10.71 18.95 -17.85
N HIS A 355 10.49 17.79 -18.47
CA HIS A 355 11.21 17.37 -19.67
C HIS A 355 10.37 17.47 -20.95
N LEU A 356 9.11 17.06 -20.90
CA LEU A 356 8.21 17.07 -22.05
C LEU A 356 7.37 18.34 -22.15
N GLY A 357 7.28 19.14 -21.09
CA GLY A 357 6.47 20.36 -21.05
C GLY A 357 5.01 20.09 -21.45
N SER A 358 4.46 20.96 -22.31
CA SER A 358 3.09 20.81 -22.84
C SER A 358 2.87 19.55 -23.69
N GLN A 359 3.94 18.86 -24.10
CA GLN A 359 3.87 17.60 -24.84
C GLN A 359 3.77 16.37 -23.93
N ALA A 360 3.72 16.52 -22.61
CA ALA A 360 3.60 15.38 -21.70
C ALA A 360 2.42 14.47 -22.07
N ASP A 361 1.24 15.03 -22.37
CA ASP A 361 0.06 14.27 -22.79
C ASP A 361 0.19 13.66 -24.22
N ALA A 362 1.25 13.93 -24.98
CA ALA A 362 1.51 13.21 -26.22
C ALA A 362 2.19 11.85 -25.98
N ASN A 363 2.77 11.63 -24.79
CA ASN A 363 3.58 10.44 -24.50
C ASN A 363 3.30 9.80 -23.13
N PHE A 364 2.65 10.50 -22.21
CA PHE A 364 2.39 10.06 -20.84
C PHE A 364 0.90 10.08 -20.49
N ARG A 365 0.43 9.07 -19.75
CA ARG A 365 -0.88 9.04 -19.09
C ARG A 365 -0.69 8.70 -17.62
N LEU A 366 -1.49 9.33 -16.77
CA LEU A 366 -1.65 8.95 -15.36
C LEU A 366 -3.11 8.55 -15.11
N TRP A 367 -3.33 7.30 -14.74
CA TRP A 367 -4.66 6.77 -14.41
C TRP A 367 -4.73 6.36 -12.95
N TYR A 368 -5.68 6.93 -12.22
CA TYR A 368 -6.00 6.49 -10.87
C TYR A 368 -7.14 5.49 -10.86
N THR A 369 -7.02 4.47 -10.00
CA THR A 369 -8.05 3.50 -9.65
C THR A 369 -8.52 3.80 -8.22
N GLU A 370 -9.73 4.34 -8.10
CA GLU A 370 -10.43 4.55 -6.85
C GLU A 370 -10.70 3.20 -6.16
N ARG A 371 -10.58 3.17 -4.82
CA ARG A 371 -10.80 1.98 -3.98
C ARG A 371 -9.87 0.79 -4.25
N ALA A 372 -8.77 0.97 -4.97
CA ALA A 372 -7.77 -0.07 -5.16
C ALA A 372 -6.65 0.04 -4.12
N LEU A 373 -6.16 -1.11 -3.66
CA LEU A 373 -5.02 -1.26 -2.75
C LEU A 373 -3.70 -1.46 -3.55
N HIS A 374 -2.61 -1.78 -2.85
CA HIS A 374 -1.28 -1.98 -3.44
C HIS A 374 -1.16 -3.29 -4.25
N GLY A 375 -1.81 -4.36 -3.79
CA GLY A 375 -1.64 -5.71 -4.34
C GLY A 375 -2.31 -5.98 -5.68
N ASP A 376 -1.61 -6.73 -6.52
CA ASP A 376 -2.06 -7.23 -7.82
C ASP A 376 -2.89 -8.51 -7.71
N THR A 377 -3.85 -8.53 -6.77
CA THR A 377 -4.71 -9.68 -6.53
C THR A 377 -6.09 -9.49 -7.16
N VAL A 378 -6.70 -10.57 -7.66
CA VAL A 378 -8.10 -10.55 -8.11
C VAL A 378 -9.03 -10.50 -6.91
N ARG A 379 -8.80 -11.38 -5.93
CA ARG A 379 -9.59 -11.44 -4.70
C ARG A 379 -9.05 -10.43 -3.69
N GLN A 380 -9.86 -9.42 -3.40
CA GLN A 380 -9.53 -8.40 -2.42
C GLN A 380 -9.75 -8.90 -0.98
N GLU A 381 -9.02 -8.32 -0.02
CA GLU A 381 -9.22 -8.60 1.41
C GLU A 381 -10.58 -8.12 1.92
N ALA A 382 -11.11 -7.04 1.35
CA ALA A 382 -12.43 -6.48 1.65
C ALA A 382 -13.18 -6.25 0.33
N PRO A 383 -13.73 -7.31 -0.29
CA PRO A 383 -14.32 -7.25 -1.64
C PRO A 383 -15.56 -6.36 -1.76
N THR A 384 -16.17 -5.99 -0.64
CA THR A 384 -17.27 -5.01 -0.58
C THR A 384 -16.77 -3.58 -0.39
N GLN A 385 -15.49 -3.36 -0.08
CA GLN A 385 -14.90 -2.02 0.14
C GLN A 385 -13.90 -1.61 -0.93
N THR A 386 -13.24 -2.59 -1.55
CA THR A 386 -12.09 -2.40 -2.43
C THR A 386 -12.27 -3.14 -3.75
N VAL A 387 -11.55 -2.69 -4.77
CA VAL A 387 -11.53 -3.28 -6.11
C VAL A 387 -10.11 -3.62 -6.54
N SER A 388 -9.99 -4.61 -7.43
CA SER A 388 -8.71 -4.92 -8.08
C SER A 388 -8.41 -3.91 -9.18
N TYR A 389 -7.19 -3.35 -9.21
CA TYR A 389 -6.74 -2.52 -10.33
C TYR A 389 -6.34 -3.35 -11.57
N LEU A 390 -6.32 -4.68 -11.49
CA LEU A 390 -5.87 -5.55 -12.60
C LEU A 390 -6.66 -5.29 -13.90
N GLY A 391 -7.95 -4.96 -13.80
CA GLY A 391 -8.75 -4.53 -14.94
C GLY A 391 -8.16 -3.34 -15.68
N VAL A 392 -7.74 -2.32 -14.92
CA VAL A 392 -7.11 -1.09 -15.41
C VAL A 392 -5.73 -1.42 -16.00
N LEU A 393 -4.93 -2.24 -15.33
CA LEU A 393 -3.61 -2.68 -15.82
C LEU A 393 -3.71 -3.43 -17.15
N HIS A 394 -4.63 -4.40 -17.26
CA HIS A 394 -4.86 -5.12 -18.51
C HIS A 394 -5.22 -4.18 -19.66
N GLN A 395 -6.04 -3.15 -19.38
CA GLN A 395 -6.42 -2.18 -20.40
C GLN A 395 -5.28 -1.22 -20.74
N ALA A 396 -4.48 -0.79 -19.76
CA ALA A 396 -3.30 0.02 -19.98
C ALA A 396 -2.28 -0.67 -20.89
N LEU A 397 -2.03 -1.96 -20.70
CA LEU A 397 -1.12 -2.72 -21.57
C LEU A 397 -1.62 -2.78 -23.03
N ARG A 398 -2.92 -2.99 -23.23
CA ARG A 398 -3.53 -3.00 -24.58
C ARG A 398 -3.53 -1.61 -25.23
N ASP A 399 -3.88 -0.58 -24.47
CA ASP A 399 -3.93 0.78 -25.00
C ASP A 399 -2.51 1.31 -25.26
N LEU A 400 -1.51 0.91 -24.48
CA LEU A 400 -0.11 1.22 -24.74
C LEU A 400 0.37 0.57 -26.04
N ALA A 401 0.05 -0.71 -26.26
CA ALA A 401 0.40 -1.41 -27.50
C ALA A 401 -0.22 -0.68 -28.71
N ALA A 402 -1.52 -0.37 -28.68
CA ALA A 402 -2.17 0.40 -29.74
C ALA A 402 -1.55 1.79 -29.94
N TRP A 403 -1.14 2.46 -28.85
CA TRP A 403 -0.50 3.77 -28.94
C TRP A 403 0.86 3.73 -29.61
N VAL A 404 1.64 2.69 -29.33
CA VAL A 404 2.98 2.47 -29.88
C VAL A 404 2.93 1.97 -31.32
N GLU A 405 2.06 0.98 -31.59
CA GLU A 405 2.07 0.23 -32.85
C GLU A 405 1.30 0.94 -33.96
N THR A 406 0.14 1.52 -33.62
CA THR A 406 -0.78 2.11 -34.60
C THR A 406 -1.01 3.61 -34.39
N GLY A 407 -0.36 4.20 -33.38
CA GLY A 407 -0.52 5.62 -33.05
C GLY A 407 -1.87 5.97 -32.43
N THR A 408 -2.64 4.98 -31.98
CA THR A 408 -3.98 5.19 -31.42
C THR A 408 -3.87 5.61 -29.94
N PRO A 409 -4.18 6.87 -29.59
CA PRO A 409 -3.93 7.35 -28.24
C PRO A 409 -4.89 6.72 -27.21
N PRO A 410 -4.41 6.40 -25.99
CA PRO A 410 -5.25 5.99 -24.87
C PRO A 410 -6.13 7.16 -24.39
N PRO A 411 -7.24 6.87 -23.66
CA PRO A 411 -8.00 7.90 -22.96
C PRO A 411 -7.13 8.80 -22.11
N LEU A 412 -7.55 10.06 -21.96
CA LEU A 412 -6.81 11.08 -21.23
C LEU A 412 -6.55 10.68 -19.78
N SER A 413 -5.50 11.25 -19.20
CA SER A 413 -5.16 11.10 -17.77
C SER A 413 -6.37 11.41 -16.88
N THR A 414 -6.48 10.69 -15.77
CA THR A 414 -7.49 10.97 -14.74
C THR A 414 -7.28 12.39 -14.22
N ARG A 415 -8.37 13.16 -14.12
CA ARG A 415 -8.35 14.48 -13.48
C ARG A 415 -8.42 14.32 -11.97
N TYR A 416 -7.70 15.19 -11.26
CA TYR A 416 -7.65 15.21 -9.82
C TYR A 416 -7.42 16.63 -9.29
N LYS A 417 -7.70 16.81 -8.01
CA LYS A 417 -7.23 17.94 -7.19
C LYS A 417 -6.34 17.39 -6.09
N VAL A 418 -5.31 18.14 -5.73
CA VAL A 418 -4.56 17.89 -4.50
C VAL A 418 -5.09 18.84 -3.43
N VAL A 419 -5.52 18.29 -2.31
CA VAL A 419 -5.94 19.05 -1.13
C VAL A 419 -5.05 18.67 0.04
N GLU A 420 -4.86 19.60 0.99
CA GLU A 420 -4.04 19.35 2.18
C GLU A 420 -2.64 18.79 1.83
N ASP A 421 -2.01 19.36 0.81
CA ASP A 421 -0.66 19.08 0.30
C ASP A 421 -0.48 17.72 -0.41
N THR A 422 -1.15 16.66 0.02
CA THR A 422 -0.90 15.29 -0.48
C THR A 422 -2.15 14.47 -0.78
N ARG A 423 -3.35 14.89 -0.38
CA ARG A 423 -4.56 14.10 -0.61
C ARG A 423 -5.08 14.30 -2.03
N VAL A 424 -5.16 13.21 -2.78
CA VAL A 424 -5.67 13.20 -4.16
C VAL A 424 -7.18 12.96 -4.16
N VAL A 425 -7.94 13.92 -4.69
CA VAL A 425 -9.41 13.86 -4.81
C VAL A 425 -9.80 13.85 -6.27
N LEU A 426 -10.62 12.87 -6.68
CA LEU A 426 -11.13 12.77 -8.05
C LEU A 426 -12.46 13.51 -8.20
N PRO A 427 -12.79 14.04 -9.39
CA PRO A 427 -14.14 14.48 -9.71
C PRO A 427 -15.17 13.37 -9.50
N SER A 428 -16.37 13.75 -9.07
CA SER A 428 -17.48 12.81 -8.82
C SER A 428 -18.21 12.38 -10.08
N GLU A 429 -18.01 13.04 -11.22
CA GLU A 429 -18.65 12.71 -12.49
C GLU A 429 -17.68 12.01 -13.45
N ALA A 430 -18.12 10.94 -14.11
CA ALA A 430 -17.26 10.14 -15.00
C ALA A 430 -16.66 10.96 -16.15
N ARG A 431 -17.47 11.86 -16.74
CA ARG A 431 -17.03 12.77 -17.82
C ARG A 431 -15.91 13.71 -17.36
N GLU A 432 -16.03 14.26 -16.16
CA GLU A 432 -15.03 15.16 -15.59
C GLU A 432 -13.80 14.41 -15.08
N ARG A 433 -14.01 13.22 -14.49
CA ARG A 433 -12.96 12.36 -13.93
C ARG A 433 -11.98 11.88 -14.99
N ARG A 434 -12.44 11.64 -16.23
CA ARG A 434 -11.64 11.03 -17.32
C ARG A 434 -11.05 9.69 -16.85
N GLY A 435 -9.88 9.30 -17.38
CA GLY A 435 -9.32 7.96 -17.14
C GLY A 435 -10.23 6.88 -17.72
N ILE A 436 -10.22 5.70 -17.10
CA ILE A 436 -10.97 4.53 -17.61
C ILE A 436 -11.84 3.82 -16.58
N GLN A 437 -11.77 4.19 -15.30
CA GLN A 437 -12.57 3.56 -14.25
C GLN A 437 -14.00 4.11 -14.25
N PRO A 438 -15.05 3.25 -14.18
CA PRO A 438 -16.41 3.74 -14.01
C PRO A 438 -16.58 4.45 -12.67
N VAL A 439 -17.53 5.38 -12.63
CA VAL A 439 -18.00 6.02 -11.39
C VAL A 439 -19.28 5.31 -10.97
N VAL A 440 -19.37 4.98 -9.68
CA VAL A 440 -20.56 4.36 -9.09
C VAL A 440 -21.07 5.22 -7.95
N THR A 441 -22.37 5.44 -7.88
CA THR A 441 -23.03 6.08 -6.74
C THR A 441 -24.11 5.16 -6.19
N LEU A 442 -24.40 5.30 -4.90
CA LEU A 442 -25.43 4.51 -4.21
C LEU A 442 -26.05 5.33 -3.08
N LEU A 443 -27.37 5.24 -2.96
CA LEU A 443 -28.17 5.82 -1.90
C LEU A 443 -29.14 4.75 -1.35
N ALA A 444 -29.42 4.83 -0.05
CA ALA A 444 -30.47 4.09 0.64
C ALA A 444 -31.49 5.09 1.17
N ASN A 445 -32.77 4.92 0.78
CA ASN A 445 -33.85 5.87 1.09
C ASN A 445 -33.45 7.34 0.79
N GLY A 446 -32.68 7.57 -0.27
CA GLY A 446 -32.20 8.89 -0.70
C GLY A 446 -30.94 9.42 -0.01
N GLY A 447 -30.32 8.68 0.92
CA GLY A 447 -29.12 9.11 1.65
C GLY A 447 -27.98 8.08 1.66
N ALA A 448 -26.81 8.49 2.15
CA ALA A 448 -25.66 7.58 2.38
C ALA A 448 -25.86 6.64 3.59
N ARG A 449 -26.88 6.92 4.40
CA ARG A 449 -27.31 6.13 5.55
C ARG A 449 -28.84 6.11 5.62
N ALA A 450 -29.40 4.94 5.92
CA ALA A 450 -30.81 4.79 6.27
C ALA A 450 -30.97 4.03 7.59
N GLU A 451 -32.05 4.33 8.30
CA GLU A 451 -32.49 3.57 9.47
C GLU A 451 -33.87 2.98 9.18
N THR A 452 -34.08 1.73 9.57
CA THR A 452 -35.31 1.00 9.24
C THR A 452 -35.63 -0.01 10.33
N PRO A 453 -36.92 -0.27 10.64
CA PRO A 453 -37.29 -1.41 11.47
C PRO A 453 -36.95 -2.74 10.80
N THR A 454 -36.65 -3.75 11.60
CA THR A 454 -36.53 -5.14 11.13
C THR A 454 -37.75 -5.56 10.29
N GLY A 455 -37.51 -6.20 9.15
CA GLY A 455 -38.58 -6.67 8.25
C GLY A 455 -39.21 -5.58 7.36
N LYS A 456 -38.74 -4.33 7.41
CA LYS A 456 -39.18 -3.26 6.49
C LYS A 456 -38.22 -3.09 5.30
N PRO A 457 -38.74 -2.89 4.08
CA PRO A 457 -37.91 -2.72 2.90
C PRO A 457 -37.15 -1.40 2.97
N VAL A 458 -35.91 -1.43 2.47
CA VAL A 458 -35.08 -0.26 2.18
C VAL A 458 -34.98 -0.14 0.67
N TYR A 459 -35.24 1.05 0.14
CA TYR A 459 -35.15 1.34 -1.28
C TYR A 459 -33.74 1.83 -1.62
N PHE A 460 -33.07 1.12 -2.53
CA PHE A 460 -31.73 1.47 -3.00
C PHE A 460 -31.78 2.05 -4.40
N THR A 461 -31.05 3.13 -4.63
CA THR A 461 -30.86 3.74 -5.95
C THR A 461 -29.39 3.97 -6.21
N GLY A 462 -28.92 3.63 -7.40
CA GLY A 462 -27.53 3.82 -7.80
C GLY A 462 -27.38 4.20 -9.25
N THR A 463 -26.24 4.83 -9.56
CA THR A 463 -25.83 5.14 -10.92
C THR A 463 -24.46 4.55 -11.22
N ILE A 464 -24.25 4.16 -12.48
CA ILE A 464 -22.97 3.70 -13.00
C ILE A 464 -22.71 4.52 -14.27
N ALA A 465 -21.57 5.19 -14.36
CA ALA A 465 -21.19 6.01 -15.50
C ALA A 465 -19.75 5.72 -15.93
N VAL A 466 -19.53 5.46 -17.21
CA VAL A 466 -18.23 5.14 -17.79
C VAL A 466 -17.61 6.41 -18.38
N PRO A 467 -16.33 6.73 -18.10
CA PRO A 467 -15.69 7.89 -18.71
C PRO A 467 -15.75 7.87 -20.25
N PRO A 468 -15.81 9.03 -20.92
CA PRO A 468 -15.87 9.11 -22.37
C PRO A 468 -14.75 8.33 -23.05
N GLY A 469 -15.13 7.44 -23.96
CA GLY A 469 -14.18 6.59 -24.66
C GLY A 469 -13.47 5.60 -23.74
N ALA A 470 -14.08 5.14 -22.63
CA ALA A 470 -13.59 4.07 -21.75
C ALA A 470 -14.30 2.70 -21.96
N GLY A 471 -15.33 2.63 -22.81
CA GLY A 471 -16.08 1.41 -23.12
C GLY A 471 -17.52 1.48 -22.63
N SER A 472 -18.10 0.33 -22.28
CA SER A 472 -19.48 0.22 -21.79
C SER A 472 -19.59 -0.61 -20.52
N ILE A 473 -20.70 -0.44 -19.82
CA ILE A 473 -21.06 -1.18 -18.62
C ILE A 473 -21.42 -2.61 -19.01
N ILE A 474 -20.87 -3.58 -18.27
CA ILE A 474 -21.12 -5.01 -18.48
C ILE A 474 -21.78 -5.69 -17.28
N ALA A 475 -21.80 -5.04 -16.10
CA ALA A 475 -22.52 -5.55 -14.94
C ALA A 475 -22.85 -4.45 -13.91
N ALA A 476 -24.00 -4.60 -13.26
CA ALA A 476 -24.40 -3.92 -12.03
C ALA A 476 -24.76 -5.00 -10.99
N GLU A 477 -23.95 -5.15 -9.95
CA GLU A 477 -24.04 -6.26 -9.00
C GLU A 477 -24.14 -5.74 -7.56
N TRP A 478 -24.96 -6.40 -6.74
CA TRP A 478 -25.32 -5.98 -5.39
C TRP A 478 -24.84 -6.99 -4.34
N ASP A 479 -24.34 -6.46 -3.23
CA ASP A 479 -24.00 -7.22 -2.04
C ASP A 479 -24.69 -6.56 -0.83
N PHE A 480 -25.63 -7.29 -0.22
CA PHE A 480 -26.45 -6.78 0.89
C PHE A 480 -25.95 -7.24 2.27
N ASP A 481 -25.23 -8.37 2.31
CA ASP A 481 -24.87 -9.08 3.54
C ASP A 481 -23.39 -8.95 3.92
N GLY A 482 -22.58 -8.29 3.09
CA GLY A 482 -21.15 -8.12 3.32
C GLY A 482 -20.30 -9.33 2.90
N SER A 483 -20.89 -10.34 2.25
CA SER A 483 -20.20 -11.58 1.86
C SER A 483 -19.16 -11.37 0.75
N GLY A 484 -19.33 -10.32 -0.06
CA GLY A 484 -18.51 -10.07 -1.24
C GLY A 484 -18.80 -11.00 -2.41
N THR A 485 -19.91 -11.73 -2.37
CA THR A 485 -20.32 -12.66 -3.44
C THR A 485 -21.01 -11.94 -4.58
N PHE A 486 -21.64 -10.78 -4.31
CA PHE A 486 -22.38 -9.99 -5.29
C PHE A 486 -23.43 -10.83 -6.05
N ALA A 487 -24.23 -11.61 -5.32
CA ALA A 487 -25.14 -12.61 -5.87
C ALA A 487 -26.32 -12.02 -6.67
N THR A 488 -26.70 -10.77 -6.39
CA THR A 488 -27.86 -10.11 -7.02
C THR A 488 -27.39 -9.16 -8.10
N ARG A 489 -28.11 -9.09 -9.23
CA ARG A 489 -27.76 -8.24 -10.37
C ARG A 489 -28.94 -7.43 -10.87
N SER A 490 -28.68 -6.20 -11.31
CA SER A 490 -29.62 -5.41 -12.08
C SER A 490 -29.29 -5.50 -13.57
N PRO A 491 -30.29 -5.48 -14.47
CA PRO A 491 -30.03 -5.44 -15.90
C PRO A 491 -29.33 -4.13 -16.28
N VAL A 492 -28.43 -4.22 -17.25
CA VAL A 492 -27.77 -3.07 -17.88
C VAL A 492 -27.96 -3.18 -19.39
N GLY A 493 -28.17 -2.06 -20.06
CA GLY A 493 -28.37 -2.04 -21.50
C GLY A 493 -27.08 -2.39 -22.27
N ASP A 494 -27.21 -3.08 -23.39
CA ASP A 494 -26.08 -3.40 -24.26
C ASP A 494 -25.42 -2.10 -24.76
N GLY A 495 -24.10 -2.01 -24.62
CA GLY A 495 -23.34 -0.82 -25.03
C GLY A 495 -23.57 0.43 -24.18
N ALA A 496 -24.33 0.34 -23.07
CA ALA A 496 -24.61 1.49 -22.22
C ALA A 496 -23.34 2.06 -21.58
N ALA A 497 -23.13 3.37 -21.70
CA ALA A 497 -22.10 4.10 -20.98
C ALA A 497 -22.59 4.60 -19.61
N ASP A 498 -23.91 4.73 -19.45
CA ASP A 498 -24.59 5.19 -18.24
C ASP A 498 -25.74 4.25 -17.90
N ALA A 499 -25.92 3.94 -16.62
CA ALA A 499 -27.05 3.14 -16.13
C ALA A 499 -27.56 3.68 -14.79
N ALA A 500 -28.87 3.72 -14.63
CA ALA A 500 -29.54 3.92 -13.34
C ALA A 500 -30.18 2.60 -12.92
N VAL A 501 -29.93 2.18 -11.68
CA VAL A 501 -30.43 0.92 -11.13
C VAL A 501 -31.09 1.16 -9.79
N SER A 502 -32.14 0.40 -9.50
CA SER A 502 -32.80 0.41 -8.20
C SER A 502 -33.26 -0.98 -7.80
N ILE A 503 -33.38 -1.19 -6.49
CA ILE A 503 -33.82 -2.46 -5.90
C ILE A 503 -34.30 -2.23 -4.47
N ASP A 504 -35.30 -3.00 -4.04
CA ASP A 504 -35.71 -3.09 -2.64
C ASP A 504 -35.03 -4.28 -1.96
N HIS A 505 -34.63 -4.10 -0.70
CA HIS A 505 -34.15 -5.20 0.12
C HIS A 505 -34.61 -5.06 1.58
N THR A 506 -34.89 -6.19 2.22
CA THR A 506 -35.34 -6.26 3.61
C THR A 506 -34.32 -7.01 4.44
N PHE A 507 -34.09 -6.55 5.67
CA PHE A 507 -33.19 -7.18 6.63
C PHE A 507 -34.00 -7.80 7.77
N ASP A 508 -33.73 -9.08 8.05
CA ASP A 508 -34.51 -9.86 9.02
C ASP A 508 -33.93 -9.82 10.44
N LYS A 509 -32.76 -9.19 10.64
CA LYS A 509 -32.10 -9.09 11.94
C LYS A 509 -31.67 -7.65 12.23
N PRO A 510 -31.83 -7.18 13.49
CA PRO A 510 -31.23 -5.92 13.92
C PRO A 510 -29.71 -5.93 13.71
N GLY A 511 -29.15 -4.76 13.41
CA GLY A 511 -27.71 -4.61 13.19
C GLY A 511 -27.34 -3.47 12.27
N THR A 512 -26.04 -3.29 12.06
CA THR A 512 -25.50 -2.37 11.05
C THR A 512 -25.00 -3.16 9.86
N TYR A 513 -25.52 -2.82 8.68
CA TYR A 513 -25.16 -3.43 7.41
C TYR A 513 -24.53 -2.39 6.50
N PHE A 514 -23.63 -2.83 5.62
CA PHE A 514 -23.07 -1.99 4.58
C PHE A 514 -23.39 -2.60 3.22
N VAL A 515 -24.41 -2.03 2.56
CA VAL A 515 -24.83 -2.47 1.23
C VAL A 515 -23.90 -1.88 0.19
N THR A 516 -23.51 -2.71 -0.78
CA THR A 516 -22.56 -2.34 -1.83
C THR A 516 -23.17 -2.55 -3.20
N LEU A 517 -23.04 -1.55 -4.08
CA LEU A 517 -23.26 -1.66 -5.52
C LEU A 517 -21.90 -1.66 -6.21
N ARG A 518 -21.61 -2.70 -7.00
CA ARG A 518 -20.44 -2.77 -7.89
C ARG A 518 -20.88 -2.55 -9.33
N GLY A 519 -20.26 -1.55 -9.96
CA GLY A 519 -20.36 -1.32 -11.40
C GLY A 519 -19.10 -1.82 -12.10
N ARG A 520 -19.26 -2.52 -13.22
CA ARG A 520 -18.16 -3.04 -14.01
C ARG A 520 -18.27 -2.59 -15.46
N SER A 521 -17.18 -2.08 -16.02
CA SER A 521 -17.08 -1.74 -17.44
C SER A 521 -16.00 -2.56 -18.17
N GLN A 522 -16.11 -2.63 -19.49
CA GLN A 522 -15.13 -3.25 -20.37
C GLN A 522 -15.09 -2.51 -21.72
N ARG A 523 -13.89 -2.35 -22.29
CA ARG A 523 -13.61 -1.52 -23.48
C ARG A 523 -14.54 -1.78 -24.68
N GLN A 524 -14.84 -3.04 -24.97
CA GLN A 524 -15.67 -3.52 -26.08
C GLN A 524 -17.07 -3.98 -25.63
N GLY A 525 -17.41 -3.84 -24.35
CA GLY A 525 -18.68 -4.34 -23.79
C GLY A 525 -18.78 -5.87 -23.71
N ASP A 526 -17.68 -6.61 -23.82
CA ASP A 526 -17.72 -8.08 -23.76
C ASP A 526 -17.72 -8.58 -22.31
N ALA A 527 -18.92 -8.94 -21.82
CA ALA A 527 -19.11 -9.49 -20.48
C ALA A 527 -18.40 -10.83 -20.25
N ARG A 528 -18.00 -11.55 -21.31
CA ARG A 528 -17.28 -12.83 -21.22
C ARG A 528 -15.77 -12.67 -21.16
N SER A 529 -15.24 -11.49 -21.49
CA SER A 529 -13.80 -11.25 -21.41
C SER A 529 -13.30 -11.46 -19.99
N LEU A 530 -12.19 -12.18 -19.85
CA LEU A 530 -11.47 -12.33 -18.59
C LEU A 530 -10.58 -11.11 -18.28
N TYR A 531 -10.31 -10.27 -19.28
CA TYR A 531 -9.38 -9.15 -19.20
C TYR A 531 -10.07 -7.80 -19.37
N GLY A 532 -9.48 -6.76 -18.78
CA GLY A 532 -9.98 -5.38 -18.95
C GLY A 532 -11.35 -5.14 -18.33
N ARG A 533 -11.74 -5.97 -17.35
CA ARG A 533 -12.94 -5.79 -16.54
C ARG A 533 -12.61 -4.79 -15.44
N ILE A 534 -13.09 -3.56 -15.57
CA ILE A 534 -12.74 -2.47 -14.68
C ILE A 534 -13.88 -2.25 -13.70
N ASP A 535 -13.58 -2.43 -12.42
CA ASP A 535 -14.55 -2.33 -11.34
C ASP A 535 -14.44 -0.97 -10.64
N ASN A 536 -15.58 -0.48 -10.17
CA ASN A 536 -15.68 0.45 -9.06
C ASN A 536 -16.91 0.08 -8.23
N LEU A 537 -17.02 0.61 -7.02
CA LEU A 537 -18.14 0.33 -6.13
C LEU A 537 -18.53 1.56 -5.29
N ALA A 538 -19.78 1.56 -4.85
CA ALA A 538 -20.31 2.50 -3.87
C ALA A 538 -20.99 1.74 -2.75
N ARG A 539 -21.01 2.35 -1.55
CA ARG A 539 -21.52 1.73 -0.32
C ARG A 539 -22.38 2.69 0.46
N VAL A 540 -23.35 2.14 1.18
CA VAL A 540 -24.24 2.87 2.10
C VAL A 540 -24.44 2.08 3.39
N ARG A 541 -24.70 2.81 4.50
CA ARG A 541 -24.91 2.23 5.83
C ARG A 541 -26.39 2.04 6.11
N ILE A 542 -26.79 0.86 6.56
CA ILE A 542 -28.16 0.57 7.01
C ILE A 542 -28.13 0.22 8.49
N VAL A 543 -28.92 0.92 9.28
CA VAL A 543 -29.13 0.60 10.70
C VAL A 543 -30.51 0.00 10.85
N VAL A 544 -30.56 -1.31 11.10
CA VAL A 544 -31.79 -2.06 11.30
C VAL A 544 -32.07 -2.13 12.79
N ARG A 545 -33.23 -1.62 13.20
CA ARG A 545 -33.67 -1.54 14.60
C ARG A 545 -34.65 -2.64 14.97
#